data_AF-K0SVX6-F1
#
_entry.id   AF-K0SVX6-F1
#
_cell.length_a   1.000
_cell.length_b   1.000
_cell.length_c   1.000
_cell.angle_alpha   90.00
_cell.angle_beta   90.00
_cell.angle_gamma   90.00
#
_symmetry.space_group_name_H-M   'P 1'
#
loop_
_entity.id
_entity.type
_entity.pdbx_description
1 polymer ?
#
loop_
_entity_poly.entity_id
_entity_poly.type
_entity_poly.pdbx_seq_one_letter_code
_entity_poly.pdbx_strand_id
1 'polypeptide(L)'
;MTIKTGFWAETQLYWRSGVLELDDDRDRTAAEGDFCPICTLLIPLPQGKHSSFYGCCMKRVCDGCVVAARKRGLYDCPFCRTPIPDNDADSLVMIHARVAKKDPTAMYHHGGHYWRGTLGLQKDRKKAVELLTEAAELGSIEALFNLGAAYYQGEGVQQDKAKAVEFFERAAKQGHIGSRHNLGCIEAAKGDYERAARHFLISAKLGDKESVENIKRAFMTGCATKEQYAEALKGYQDAVEETKSHDRDEAKSLLLH
;
A
#
# COMPACT_ATOMS: atom_id res chain seq x y z
N MET A 1 -2.69 18.04 5.33
CA MET A 1 -2.32 16.57 5.46
C MET A 1 -3.48 15.70 4.97
N THR A 2 -3.06 14.71 3.99
CA THR A 2 -4.19 13.98 3.37
C THR A 2 -4.11 12.49 3.76
N ILE A 3 -5.34 12.00 4.27
CA ILE A 3 -5.44 10.56 4.58
C ILE A 3 -5.44 9.77 3.27
N LYS A 4 -4.54 8.85 3.20
CA LYS A 4 -4.60 7.95 2.02
C LYS A 4 -5.86 7.08 2.03
N THR A 5 -6.59 7.23 1.03
CA THR A 5 -7.87 6.49 0.98
C THR A 5 -7.71 5.20 0.16
N GLY A 6 -7.28 3.97 0.82
CA GLY A 6 -7.31 2.66 0.12
C GLY A 6 -7.67 2.78 -1.36
N PHE A 7 -7.59 1.77 -2.14
CA PHE A 7 -7.82 1.72 -3.60
C PHE A 7 -8.17 3.10 -4.16
N TRP A 8 -7.89 4.25 -3.43
CA TRP A 8 -8.42 5.59 -3.79
C TRP A 8 -7.35 6.65 -3.48
N ALA A 9 -6.01 6.58 -3.44
CA ALA A 9 -5.20 7.77 -3.07
C ALA A 9 -4.47 8.27 -4.30
N GLU A 10 -5.28 8.71 -5.33
CA GLU A 10 -4.82 9.95 -6.02
C GLU A 10 -5.85 11.06 -5.84
N THR A 11 -6.09 11.67 -4.60
CA THR A 11 -6.51 13.09 -4.69
C THR A 11 -7.15 13.50 -3.35
N GLN A 12 -6.41 14.06 -2.20
CA GLN A 12 -6.55 15.40 -1.56
C GLN A 12 -7.07 15.25 -0.13
N LEU A 13 -6.28 15.73 1.07
CA LEU A 13 -5.96 16.75 2.10
C LEU A 13 -7.12 16.86 3.08
N TYR A 14 -6.97 16.72 4.57
CA TYR A 14 -6.99 17.73 5.67
C TYR A 14 -7.68 17.11 6.89
N TRP A 15 -7.00 16.99 8.17
CA TRP A 15 -6.62 17.27 9.56
C TRP A 15 -7.86 17.27 10.47
N ARG A 16 -7.77 16.84 11.88
CA ARG A 16 -7.55 17.42 13.21
C ARG A 16 -7.98 16.41 14.30
N SER A 17 -7.17 15.95 15.35
CA SER A 17 -6.29 16.07 16.57
C SER A 17 -6.96 15.27 17.72
N GLY A 18 -6.10 14.42 18.48
CA GLY A 18 -5.40 14.52 19.76
C GLY A 18 -5.39 13.18 20.48
N VAL A 19 -4.31 12.55 21.15
CA VAL A 19 -3.03 12.05 21.65
C VAL A 19 -3.32 11.13 22.86
N LEU A 20 -2.55 9.86 22.96
CA LEU A 20 -1.73 9.39 24.07
C LEU A 20 -0.83 8.21 23.60
N GLU A 21 0.63 8.15 23.61
CA GLU A 21 2.03 7.78 23.93
C GLU A 21 2.14 6.26 24.07
N LEU A 22 2.93 5.45 23.13
CA LEU A 22 3.46 4.09 22.95
C LEU A 22 5.00 4.12 23.06
N ASP A 23 5.52 3.45 24.10
CA ASP A 23 6.73 2.65 24.41
C ASP A 23 7.03 1.62 23.31
N ASP A 24 8.34 1.69 22.65
CA ASP A 24 9.64 0.98 22.57
C ASP A 24 9.61 -0.06 21.43
N ASP A 25 10.46 0.19 20.23
CA ASP A 25 11.78 -0.19 19.69
C ASP A 25 11.79 -1.67 19.27
N ARG A 26 11.87 -2.05 17.91
CA ARG A 26 13.02 -2.82 17.38
C ARG A 26 12.51 -4.06 16.63
N ASP A 27 12.18 -3.77 15.32
CA ASP A 27 12.45 -4.70 14.19
C ASP A 27 11.24 -4.75 13.26
N ARG A 28 10.97 -3.71 12.55
CA ARG A 28 9.82 -3.85 11.63
C ARG A 28 10.33 -3.97 10.19
N THR A 29 10.09 -5.23 9.47
CA THR A 29 10.46 -5.95 8.24
C THR A 29 9.39 -5.73 7.16
N ALA A 30 9.66 -4.72 6.17
CA ALA A 30 8.89 -4.75 4.89
C ALA A 30 8.04 -6.02 4.78
N ALA A 31 6.66 -5.81 4.63
CA ALA A 31 5.76 -6.99 4.46
C ALA A 31 6.19 -7.84 3.26
N GLU A 32 6.15 -9.22 3.38
CA GLU A 32 6.47 -10.21 2.33
C GLU A 32 5.97 -9.76 0.95
N GLY A 33 4.90 -8.97 0.82
CA GLY A 33 4.32 -8.48 -0.46
C GLY A 33 5.08 -7.26 -1.00
N ASP A 34 6.13 -6.95 -0.31
CA ASP A 34 6.84 -5.72 -0.71
C ASP A 34 8.06 -6.06 -1.56
N PHE A 35 8.33 -7.42 -1.72
CA PHE A 35 9.51 -7.81 -2.49
C PHE A 35 9.07 -8.45 -3.81
N CYS A 36 9.90 -8.09 -4.76
CA CYS A 36 9.68 -8.81 -6.02
C CYS A 36 10.10 -10.28 -5.89
N PRO A 37 9.20 -11.18 -6.35
CA PRO A 37 9.52 -12.60 -6.15
C PRO A 37 10.62 -13.07 -7.10
N ILE A 38 11.00 -12.30 -8.04
CA ILE A 38 12.03 -12.77 -9.00
C ILE A 38 13.39 -12.22 -8.58
N CYS A 39 13.44 -10.95 -8.26
CA CYS A 39 14.79 -10.43 -7.94
C CYS A 39 14.95 -10.27 -6.43
N THR A 40 13.84 -10.48 -5.66
CA THR A 40 13.82 -10.52 -4.18
C THR A 40 14.22 -9.17 -3.59
N LEU A 41 14.19 -8.19 -4.55
CA LEU A 41 14.46 -6.84 -4.03
C LEU A 41 13.14 -6.15 -3.66
N LEU A 42 13.27 -5.13 -2.71
CA LEU A 42 12.07 -4.32 -2.37
C LEU A 42 11.60 -3.50 -3.58
N ILE A 43 10.29 -3.51 -3.74
CA ILE A 43 9.74 -2.68 -4.85
C ILE A 43 9.56 -1.25 -4.33
N PRO A 44 10.00 -0.28 -5.21
CA PRO A 44 9.89 1.12 -4.76
C PRO A 44 8.43 1.55 -4.61
N LEU A 45 8.24 2.52 -3.63
CA LEU A 45 6.88 3.11 -3.46
C LEU A 45 6.73 4.29 -4.43
N PRO A 46 5.43 4.56 -4.85
CA PRO A 46 4.30 3.64 -4.65
C PRO A 46 4.43 2.37 -5.52
N GLN A 47 4.17 1.17 -4.91
CA GLN A 47 4.45 -0.12 -5.56
C GLN A 47 3.63 -0.27 -6.85
N GLY A 48 2.41 0.28 -6.92
CA GLY A 48 1.55 0.18 -8.13
C GLY A 48 2.20 0.83 -9.35
N LYS A 49 3.08 1.72 -9.08
CA LYS A 49 3.70 2.42 -10.23
C LYS A 49 4.96 1.72 -10.70
N HIS A 50 5.40 0.87 -9.83
CA HIS A 50 6.70 0.28 -10.21
C HIS A 50 6.59 -1.24 -10.33
N SER A 51 5.35 -1.72 -10.37
CA SER A 51 5.19 -3.19 -10.47
C SER A 51 3.85 -3.51 -11.13
N SER A 52 3.79 -4.81 -11.53
CA SER A 52 2.52 -5.32 -12.08
C SER A 52 2.04 -6.54 -11.29
N PHE A 53 0.69 -6.56 -11.10
CA PHE A 53 0.14 -7.71 -10.36
C PHE A 53 -0.36 -8.77 -11.35
N TYR A 54 -0.05 -9.99 -10.96
CA TYR A 54 -0.47 -11.07 -11.87
C TYR A 54 -1.43 -12.03 -11.15
N GLY A 55 -2.70 -12.13 -11.74
CA GLY A 55 -3.82 -12.89 -11.14
C GLY A 55 -3.55 -14.41 -11.13
N CYS A 56 -2.73 -14.91 -12.05
CA CYS A 56 -2.51 -16.38 -12.15
C CYS A 56 -1.77 -16.90 -10.92
N CYS A 57 -0.98 -16.09 -10.29
CA CYS A 57 -0.24 -16.61 -9.12
C CYS A 57 -0.34 -15.64 -7.95
N MET A 58 -1.13 -14.55 -8.18
CA MET A 58 -1.34 -13.52 -7.14
C MET A 58 -0.01 -12.94 -6.66
N LYS A 59 0.96 -12.81 -7.69
CA LYS A 59 2.26 -12.21 -7.34
C LYS A 59 2.40 -10.83 -8.00
N ARG A 60 3.05 -10.00 -7.25
CA ARG A 60 3.43 -8.69 -7.82
C ARG A 60 4.91 -8.71 -8.23
N VAL A 61 5.07 -8.31 -9.52
CA VAL A 61 6.45 -8.39 -10.05
C VAL A 61 6.87 -6.98 -10.47
N CYS A 62 8.17 -6.62 -10.08
CA CYS A 62 8.63 -5.26 -10.41
C CYS A 62 8.80 -5.10 -11.93
N ASP A 63 8.65 -3.88 -12.35
CA ASP A 63 8.65 -3.59 -13.80
C ASP A 63 10.01 -3.98 -14.42
N GLY A 64 11.08 -3.87 -13.60
CA GLY A 64 12.40 -4.32 -14.12
C GLY A 64 12.38 -5.80 -14.54
N CYS A 65 11.88 -6.61 -13.66
CA CYS A 65 11.87 -8.05 -13.99
C CYS A 65 10.87 -8.36 -15.11
N VAL A 66 9.84 -7.58 -15.17
CA VAL A 66 8.89 -7.80 -16.29
C VAL A 66 9.58 -7.49 -17.62
N VAL A 67 10.27 -6.40 -17.69
CA VAL A 67 10.91 -5.99 -18.95
C VAL A 67 12.04 -6.98 -19.29
N ALA A 68 12.79 -7.30 -18.27
CA ALA A 68 13.85 -8.29 -18.51
C ALA A 68 13.28 -9.60 -19.08
N ALA A 69 12.17 -10.08 -18.54
CA ALA A 69 11.53 -11.30 -19.09
C ALA A 69 11.10 -11.10 -20.55
N ARG A 70 10.59 -9.99 -20.89
CA ARG A 70 10.12 -9.75 -22.27
C ARG A 70 11.31 -9.71 -23.23
N LYS A 71 12.39 -9.26 -22.84
CA LYS A 71 13.57 -9.22 -23.74
C LYS A 71 14.06 -10.64 -24.05
N ARG A 72 13.66 -11.45 -23.19
CA ARG A 72 14.07 -12.85 -23.48
C ARG A 72 12.96 -13.60 -24.22
N GLY A 73 11.98 -12.86 -24.62
CA GLY A 73 10.90 -13.47 -25.43
C GLY A 73 9.82 -14.13 -24.58
N LEU A 74 9.77 -13.80 -23.26
CA LEU A 74 8.73 -14.39 -22.39
C LEU A 74 7.60 -13.38 -22.18
N TYR A 75 6.46 -13.75 -22.82
CA TYR A 75 5.37 -12.76 -22.73
C TYR A 75 4.24 -13.30 -21.85
N ASP A 76 4.42 -14.50 -21.28
CA ASP A 76 3.50 -14.99 -20.25
C ASP A 76 3.89 -14.46 -18.86
N CYS A 77 3.15 -14.84 -17.85
CA CYS A 77 3.50 -14.38 -16.50
C CYS A 77 4.98 -14.64 -16.20
N PRO A 78 5.66 -13.60 -15.80
CA PRO A 78 7.13 -13.72 -15.62
C PRO A 78 7.47 -14.59 -14.41
N PHE A 79 6.48 -14.91 -13.65
CA PHE A 79 6.80 -15.72 -12.45
C PHE A 79 6.35 -17.18 -12.67
N CYS A 80 5.11 -17.43 -13.11
CA CYS A 80 4.68 -18.85 -13.14
C CYS A 80 4.47 -19.30 -14.59
N ARG A 81 4.65 -18.45 -15.54
CA ARG A 81 4.69 -18.71 -17.00
C ARG A 81 3.30 -19.05 -17.54
N THR A 82 2.25 -18.85 -16.64
CA THR A 82 0.87 -19.00 -17.15
C THR A 82 0.55 -17.88 -18.16
N PRO A 83 -0.07 -18.31 -19.28
CA PRO A 83 -0.45 -17.28 -20.26
C PRO A 83 -1.39 -16.23 -19.64
N ILE A 84 -1.11 -14.93 -20.04
CA ILE A 84 -1.90 -13.82 -19.47
C ILE A 84 -3.22 -13.70 -20.25
N PRO A 85 -4.31 -13.77 -19.45
CA PRO A 85 -5.59 -13.69 -20.15
C PRO A 85 -5.74 -12.37 -20.93
N ASP A 86 -6.42 -12.48 -22.10
CA ASP A 86 -6.59 -11.23 -22.90
C ASP A 86 -8.02 -10.70 -22.76
N ASN A 87 -8.83 -11.40 -21.80
CA ASN A 87 -10.19 -10.87 -21.57
C ASN A 87 -10.54 -10.96 -20.09
N ASP A 88 -11.55 -10.19 -19.71
CA ASP A 88 -11.94 -10.06 -18.30
C ASP A 88 -12.51 -11.37 -17.74
N ALA A 89 -13.20 -12.10 -18.61
CA ALA A 89 -13.83 -13.35 -18.12
C ALA A 89 -12.76 -14.36 -17.66
N ASP A 90 -11.79 -14.45 -18.43
CA ASP A 90 -10.75 -15.45 -18.06
C ASP A 90 -9.96 -14.96 -16.83
N SER A 91 -9.69 -13.62 -16.78
CA SER A 91 -9.02 -13.11 -15.56
C SER A 91 -9.85 -13.39 -14.30
N LEU A 92 -11.14 -13.25 -14.49
CA LEU A 92 -12.00 -13.47 -13.31
C LEU A 92 -12.01 -14.94 -12.90
N VAL A 93 -12.00 -15.81 -13.88
CA VAL A 93 -11.98 -17.25 -13.55
C VAL A 93 -10.73 -17.58 -12.72
N MET A 94 -9.64 -17.00 -13.09
CA MET A 94 -8.40 -17.27 -12.33
C MET A 94 -8.51 -16.73 -10.89
N ILE A 95 -9.03 -15.54 -10.76
CA ILE A 95 -9.15 -14.96 -9.41
C ILE A 95 -10.14 -15.79 -8.57
N HIS A 96 -11.27 -16.28 -9.23
CA HIS A 96 -12.26 -17.06 -8.45
C HIS A 96 -11.65 -18.38 -7.97
N ALA A 97 -10.87 -18.92 -8.84
CA ALA A 97 -10.24 -20.19 -8.43
C ALA A 97 -9.40 -20.00 -7.15
N ARG A 98 -8.72 -18.87 -7.02
CA ARG A 98 -7.87 -18.64 -5.81
C ARG A 98 -8.73 -18.20 -4.62
N VAL A 99 -9.79 -17.45 -4.94
CA VAL A 99 -10.69 -17.08 -3.83
C VAL A 99 -11.31 -18.33 -3.22
N ALA A 100 -11.67 -19.33 -4.08
CA ALA A 100 -12.28 -20.58 -3.59
C ALA A 100 -11.31 -21.32 -2.66
N LYS A 101 -10.08 -21.00 -2.82
CA LYS A 101 -9.09 -21.65 -1.93
C LYS A 101 -8.73 -20.75 -0.75
N LYS A 102 -9.43 -19.72 -0.62
CA LYS A 102 -9.33 -18.79 0.54
C LYS A 102 -7.97 -18.09 0.55
N ASP A 103 -7.44 -17.83 -0.65
CA ASP A 103 -6.22 -16.99 -0.74
C ASP A 103 -6.54 -15.53 -0.40
N PRO A 104 -5.88 -14.98 0.63
CA PRO A 104 -6.22 -13.63 1.10
C PRO A 104 -5.89 -12.55 0.05
N THR A 105 -4.83 -12.70 -0.72
CA THR A 105 -4.49 -11.71 -1.76
C THR A 105 -5.53 -11.72 -2.88
N ALA A 106 -5.94 -12.89 -3.21
CA ALA A 106 -7.00 -12.95 -4.25
C ALA A 106 -8.29 -12.30 -3.76
N MET A 107 -8.67 -12.60 -2.55
CA MET A 107 -9.92 -11.97 -2.03
C MET A 107 -9.78 -10.45 -2.00
N TYR A 108 -8.57 -10.07 -1.58
CA TYR A 108 -8.34 -8.60 -1.56
C TYR A 108 -8.51 -8.01 -2.96
N HIS A 109 -7.86 -8.60 -3.94
CA HIS A 109 -7.97 -8.04 -5.30
C HIS A 109 -9.39 -8.20 -5.86
N HIS A 110 -10.00 -9.35 -5.54
CA HIS A 110 -11.40 -9.49 -5.97
C HIS A 110 -12.30 -8.41 -5.37
N GLY A 111 -12.09 -8.15 -4.05
CA GLY A 111 -12.83 -7.04 -3.43
C GLY A 111 -12.58 -5.71 -4.17
N GLY A 112 -11.35 -5.49 -4.61
CA GLY A 112 -11.03 -4.26 -5.38
C GLY A 112 -11.83 -4.17 -6.68
N HIS A 113 -11.98 -5.33 -7.37
CA HIS A 113 -12.76 -5.30 -8.63
C HIS A 113 -14.23 -4.98 -8.37
N TYR A 114 -14.84 -5.52 -7.30
CA TYR A 114 -16.23 -5.13 -6.98
C TYR A 114 -16.30 -3.65 -6.60
N TRP A 115 -15.23 -3.25 -5.98
CA TRP A 115 -15.26 -1.84 -5.55
C TRP A 115 -15.28 -0.91 -6.77
N ARG A 116 -14.52 -1.18 -7.89
CA ARG A 116 -14.39 -0.27 -9.05
C ARG A 116 -15.34 -0.70 -10.17
N GLY A 117 -15.95 -1.89 -9.98
CA GLY A 117 -16.77 -2.39 -11.11
C GLY A 117 -15.93 -2.73 -12.34
N THR A 118 -14.81 -3.48 -12.21
CA THR A 118 -13.97 -3.85 -13.37
C THR A 118 -14.08 -5.36 -13.62
N LEU A 119 -13.60 -5.81 -14.71
CA LEU A 119 -13.60 -7.23 -15.12
C LEU A 119 -15.03 -7.74 -15.34
N GLY A 120 -15.91 -6.71 -15.76
CA GLY A 120 -17.28 -7.14 -16.11
C GLY A 120 -18.19 -7.25 -14.88
N LEU A 121 -17.67 -6.77 -13.72
CA LEU A 121 -18.50 -6.81 -12.49
C LEU A 121 -19.16 -5.46 -12.28
N GLN A 122 -20.37 -5.57 -11.76
CA GLN A 122 -21.01 -4.31 -11.33
C GLN A 122 -20.45 -3.82 -9.99
N LYS A 123 -20.32 -2.52 -10.00
CA LYS A 123 -19.80 -1.96 -8.72
C LYS A 123 -20.72 -2.33 -7.55
N ASP A 124 -20.01 -2.85 -6.47
CA ASP A 124 -20.74 -3.27 -5.26
C ASP A 124 -19.80 -3.13 -4.04
N ARG A 125 -19.94 -2.06 -3.37
CA ARG A 125 -18.97 -1.70 -2.30
C ARG A 125 -19.25 -2.52 -1.04
N LYS A 126 -20.48 -2.85 -0.84
CA LYS A 126 -20.76 -3.73 0.33
C LYS A 126 -20.12 -5.12 0.14
N LYS A 127 -20.30 -5.61 -1.07
CA LYS A 127 -19.64 -6.91 -1.32
C LYS A 127 -18.11 -6.78 -1.21
N ALA A 128 -17.58 -5.70 -1.69
CA ALA A 128 -16.12 -5.51 -1.57
C ALA A 128 -15.67 -5.52 -0.10
N VAL A 129 -16.45 -4.80 0.75
CA VAL A 129 -16.07 -4.75 2.18
C VAL A 129 -16.19 -6.16 2.80
N GLU A 130 -17.14 -6.93 2.34
CA GLU A 130 -17.23 -8.32 2.87
C GLU A 130 -16.00 -9.13 2.48
N LEU A 131 -15.61 -9.01 1.28
CA LEU A 131 -14.43 -9.78 0.86
C LEU A 131 -13.17 -9.28 1.57
N LEU A 132 -13.09 -7.94 1.69
CA LEU A 132 -11.92 -7.39 2.41
C LEU A 132 -11.90 -7.87 3.86
N THR A 133 -13.07 -7.94 4.44
CA THR A 133 -13.11 -8.43 5.83
C THR A 133 -12.60 -9.87 5.91
N GLU A 134 -13.06 -10.64 4.97
CA GLU A 134 -12.57 -12.02 4.98
C GLU A 134 -11.06 -12.10 4.71
N ALA A 135 -10.62 -11.36 3.76
CA ALA A 135 -9.17 -11.36 3.46
C ALA A 135 -8.35 -10.89 4.68
N ALA A 136 -8.84 -9.86 5.33
CA ALA A 136 -8.13 -9.36 6.54
C ALA A 136 -8.06 -10.45 7.62
N GLU A 137 -9.14 -11.20 7.78
CA GLU A 137 -9.13 -12.27 8.80
C GLU A 137 -8.13 -13.37 8.43
N LEU A 138 -7.84 -13.37 7.17
CA LEU A 138 -6.87 -14.42 6.76
C LEU A 138 -5.46 -13.82 6.64
N GLY A 139 -5.36 -12.58 7.05
CA GLY A 139 -3.99 -12.07 7.24
C GLY A 139 -3.60 -11.07 6.16
N SER A 140 -4.57 -10.67 5.30
CA SER A 140 -4.18 -9.67 4.28
C SER A 140 -4.01 -8.29 4.92
N ILE A 141 -2.74 -7.77 4.79
CA ILE A 141 -2.43 -6.45 5.38
C ILE A 141 -3.09 -5.34 4.54
N GLU A 142 -3.10 -5.52 3.17
CA GLU A 142 -3.76 -4.53 2.29
C GLU A 142 -5.27 -4.44 2.57
N ALA A 143 -5.85 -5.61 2.87
CA ALA A 143 -7.30 -5.56 3.17
C ALA A 143 -7.57 -4.80 4.47
N LEU A 144 -6.64 -4.98 5.47
CA LEU A 144 -6.83 -4.19 6.71
C LEU A 144 -6.78 -2.68 6.41
N PHE A 145 -5.81 -2.32 5.63
CA PHE A 145 -5.70 -0.89 5.30
C PHE A 145 -6.97 -0.40 4.58
N ASN A 146 -7.47 -1.18 3.60
CA ASN A 146 -8.65 -0.72 2.85
C ASN A 146 -9.92 -0.77 3.69
N LEU A 147 -9.95 -1.69 4.64
CA LEU A 147 -11.12 -1.64 5.56
C LEU A 147 -11.06 -0.37 6.42
N GLY A 148 -9.80 -0.07 6.86
CA GLY A 148 -9.67 1.21 7.60
C GLY A 148 -10.19 2.39 6.76
N ALA A 149 -9.83 2.38 5.53
CA ALA A 149 -10.27 3.51 4.67
C ALA A 149 -11.79 3.48 4.45
N ALA A 150 -12.33 2.28 4.24
CA ALA A 150 -13.79 2.18 4.05
C ALA A 150 -14.57 2.71 5.27
N TYR A 151 -14.18 2.38 6.46
CA TYR A 151 -14.88 2.87 7.67
C TYR A 151 -14.64 4.36 7.88
N TYR A 152 -13.40 4.77 7.48
CA TYR A 152 -13.11 6.21 7.69
C TYR A 152 -14.02 7.07 6.79
N GLN A 153 -14.33 6.53 5.56
CA GLN A 153 -15.12 7.35 4.60
C GLN A 153 -16.58 6.93 4.62
N GLY A 154 -16.85 5.80 5.28
CA GLY A 154 -18.24 5.31 5.29
C GLY A 154 -18.66 4.73 3.94
N GLU A 155 -17.72 4.20 3.17
CA GLU A 155 -18.07 3.63 1.85
C GLU A 155 -18.29 2.11 1.96
N GLY A 156 -19.53 1.78 1.54
CA GLY A 156 -19.80 0.32 1.57
C GLY A 156 -20.10 -0.18 2.98
N VAL A 157 -19.86 0.78 3.99
CA VAL A 157 -20.17 0.51 5.40
C VAL A 157 -20.50 1.84 6.09
N GLN A 158 -21.21 1.70 7.24
CA GLN A 158 -21.47 2.93 8.00
C GLN A 158 -20.17 3.52 8.56
N GLN A 159 -20.05 4.82 8.35
CA GLN A 159 -18.79 5.49 8.81
C GLN A 159 -18.60 5.30 10.32
N ASP A 160 -17.31 4.95 10.55
CA ASP A 160 -16.90 4.75 11.95
C ASP A 160 -15.38 4.98 12.06
N LYS A 161 -15.02 6.18 12.45
CA LYS A 161 -13.59 6.59 12.41
C LYS A 161 -12.79 5.83 13.48
N ALA A 162 -13.43 5.55 14.59
CA ALA A 162 -12.70 4.78 15.62
C ALA A 162 -12.36 3.37 15.11
N LYS A 163 -13.32 2.83 14.47
CA LYS A 163 -13.04 1.50 13.88
C LYS A 163 -11.98 1.60 12.77
N ALA A 164 -12.03 2.62 12.04
CA ALA A 164 -10.99 2.82 10.99
C ALA A 164 -9.59 2.86 11.61
N VAL A 165 -9.46 3.61 12.72
CA VAL A 165 -8.15 3.73 13.36
C VAL A 165 -7.69 2.35 13.85
N GLU A 166 -8.66 1.56 14.31
CA GLU A 166 -8.28 0.20 14.75
C GLU A 166 -7.70 -0.62 13.60
N PHE A 167 -8.34 -0.52 12.48
CA PHE A 167 -7.82 -1.28 11.32
C PHE A 167 -6.47 -0.72 10.88
N PHE A 168 -6.36 0.61 10.83
CA PHE A 168 -5.05 1.18 10.44
C PHE A 168 -3.97 0.76 11.43
N GLU A 169 -4.24 0.78 12.70
CA GLU A 169 -3.22 0.37 13.69
C GLU A 169 -2.80 -1.09 13.47
N ARG A 170 -3.81 -1.89 13.24
CA ARG A 170 -3.45 -3.30 13.01
C ARG A 170 -2.58 -3.45 11.75
N ALA A 171 -2.95 -2.75 10.69
CA ALA A 171 -2.13 -2.85 9.45
C ALA A 171 -0.74 -2.24 9.67
N ALA A 172 -0.71 -1.11 10.37
CA ALA A 172 0.59 -0.45 10.64
C ALA A 172 1.50 -1.35 11.48
N LYS A 173 0.89 -2.08 12.42
CA LYS A 173 1.72 -2.99 13.27
C LYS A 173 2.34 -4.08 12.40
N GLN A 174 1.70 -4.26 11.29
CA GLN A 174 2.28 -5.32 10.41
C GLN A 174 3.11 -4.68 9.29
N GLY A 175 3.30 -3.38 9.38
CA GLY A 175 4.30 -2.75 8.50
C GLY A 175 3.65 -2.04 7.31
N HIS A 176 2.32 -1.92 7.33
CA HIS A 176 1.70 -1.21 6.18
C HIS A 176 2.00 0.29 6.25
N ILE A 177 2.63 0.79 5.20
CA ILE A 177 3.20 2.17 5.20
C ILE A 177 2.05 3.19 5.10
N GLY A 178 1.07 2.89 4.20
CA GLY A 178 -0.06 3.82 4.07
C GLY A 178 -0.85 3.99 5.39
N SER A 179 -1.04 2.85 6.13
CA SER A 179 -1.80 2.94 7.40
C SER A 179 -1.03 3.78 8.42
N ARG A 180 0.33 3.55 8.42
CA ARG A 180 1.12 4.38 9.36
C ARG A 180 1.00 5.87 9.01
N HIS A 181 1.11 6.16 7.73
CA HIS A 181 0.92 7.57 7.31
C HIS A 181 -0.45 8.09 7.72
N ASN A 182 -1.50 7.26 7.46
CA ASN A 182 -2.85 7.74 7.81
C ASN A 182 -3.02 7.96 9.31
N LEU A 183 -2.33 7.12 10.04
CA LEU A 183 -2.40 7.36 11.50
C LEU A 183 -1.73 8.70 11.86
N GLY A 184 -0.58 9.01 11.17
CA GLY A 184 0.04 10.35 11.37
C GLY A 184 -0.92 11.49 11.05
N CYS A 185 -1.59 11.33 9.96
CA CYS A 185 -2.54 12.39 9.58
C CYS A 185 -3.66 12.53 10.61
N ILE A 186 -4.14 11.38 11.06
CA ILE A 186 -5.26 11.42 12.01
C ILE A 186 -4.80 12.08 13.31
N GLU A 187 -3.60 11.80 13.75
CA GLU A 187 -3.09 12.42 15.00
C GLU A 187 -2.85 13.93 14.80
N ALA A 188 -2.37 14.21 13.67
CA ALA A 188 -2.16 15.65 13.39
C ALA A 188 -3.49 16.41 13.39
N ALA A 189 -4.49 15.79 12.84
CA ALA A 189 -5.80 16.46 12.81
C ALA A 189 -6.35 16.68 14.23
N LYS A 190 -5.89 15.83 15.08
CA LYS A 190 -6.36 16.02 16.50
C LYS A 190 -5.45 17.03 17.22
N GLY A 191 -4.45 17.56 16.48
CA GLY A 191 -3.56 18.57 17.08
C GLY A 191 -2.38 17.92 17.80
N ASP A 192 -2.29 16.59 17.70
CA ASP A 192 -1.19 15.93 18.40
C ASP A 192 -0.02 15.74 17.43
N TYR A 193 0.80 16.74 17.32
CA TYR A 193 1.86 16.78 16.28
C TYR A 193 3.05 15.93 16.71
N GLU A 194 3.16 15.84 17.96
CA GLU A 194 4.24 14.93 18.42
C GLU A 194 3.97 13.48 17.99
N ARG A 195 2.74 13.01 18.22
CA ARG A 195 2.41 11.62 17.81
C ARG A 195 2.39 11.51 16.28
N ALA A 196 1.91 12.50 15.67
CA ALA A 196 1.89 12.47 14.19
C ALA A 196 3.30 12.35 13.64
N ALA A 197 4.24 13.15 14.22
CA ALA A 197 5.62 13.12 13.72
C ALA A 197 6.22 11.71 13.88
N ARG A 198 5.80 11.04 14.91
CA ARG A 198 6.33 9.68 15.10
C ARG A 198 5.84 8.74 13.99
N HIS A 199 4.54 8.81 13.74
CA HIS A 199 4.03 7.95 12.65
C HIS A 199 4.68 8.32 11.31
N PHE A 200 4.80 9.59 11.08
CA PHE A 200 5.40 9.99 9.79
C PHE A 200 6.86 9.57 9.71
N LEU A 201 7.53 9.66 10.80
CA LEU A 201 8.94 9.24 10.77
C LEU A 201 9.06 7.75 10.42
N ILE A 202 8.23 7.00 11.03
CA ILE A 202 8.29 5.56 10.70
C ILE A 202 7.93 5.33 9.22
N SER A 203 6.92 5.93 8.80
CA SER A 203 6.51 5.74 7.40
C SER A 203 7.61 6.26 6.44
N ALA A 204 8.23 7.37 6.79
CA ALA A 204 9.30 7.92 5.94
C ALA A 204 10.47 6.93 5.85
N LYS A 205 10.78 6.33 6.95
CA LYS A 205 11.90 5.37 6.93
C LYS A 205 11.56 4.14 6.09
N LEU A 206 10.29 4.05 5.86
CA LEU A 206 9.90 2.90 5.00
C LEU A 206 9.71 3.35 3.55
N GLY A 207 10.04 4.58 3.28
CA GLY A 207 10.14 4.99 1.86
C GLY A 207 8.97 5.89 1.44
N ASP A 208 8.12 6.37 2.44
CA ASP A 208 6.95 7.19 2.04
C ASP A 208 7.37 8.66 1.95
N LYS A 209 7.37 9.17 0.77
CA LYS A 209 7.83 10.56 0.52
C LYS A 209 6.84 11.57 1.12
N GLU A 210 5.59 11.21 1.06
CA GLU A 210 4.60 12.16 1.61
C GLU A 210 4.79 12.37 3.12
N SER A 211 5.15 11.34 3.78
CA SER A 211 5.40 11.50 5.24
C SER A 211 6.58 12.44 5.48
N VAL A 212 7.59 12.37 4.58
CA VAL A 212 8.72 13.33 4.74
C VAL A 212 8.20 14.76 4.55
N GLU A 213 7.35 14.90 3.56
CA GLU A 213 6.82 16.25 3.30
C GLU A 213 5.98 16.76 4.49
N ASN A 214 5.27 15.79 5.09
CA ASN A 214 4.45 16.23 6.25
C ASN A 214 5.33 16.62 7.44
N ILE A 215 6.40 15.93 7.59
CA ILE A 215 7.30 16.32 8.70
C ILE A 215 7.97 17.66 8.37
N LYS A 216 8.33 17.85 7.09
CA LYS A 216 8.88 19.16 6.67
C LYS A 216 7.90 20.31 6.99
N ARG A 217 6.65 20.15 6.60
CA ARG A 217 5.64 21.18 6.91
C ARG A 217 5.52 21.40 8.42
N ALA A 218 5.52 20.27 9.18
CA ALA A 218 5.42 20.42 10.65
C ALA A 218 6.66 21.16 11.21
N PHE A 219 7.78 20.96 10.59
CA PHE A 219 9.00 21.69 11.04
C PHE A 219 8.88 23.17 10.70
N MET A 220 8.35 23.52 9.55
CA MET A 220 8.25 24.93 9.14
C MET A 220 7.25 25.68 10.03
N THR A 221 6.36 24.96 10.59
CA THR A 221 5.33 25.64 11.40
C THR A 221 5.70 25.54 12.89
N GLY A 222 6.85 24.94 13.24
CA GLY A 222 7.37 24.89 14.62
C GLY A 222 6.85 23.68 15.40
N CYS A 223 6.18 22.72 14.78
CA CYS A 223 5.55 21.58 15.46
C CYS A 223 6.47 20.35 15.43
N ALA A 224 7.56 20.46 14.59
CA ALA A 224 8.57 19.39 14.58
C ALA A 224 9.97 20.01 14.68
N THR A 225 10.96 19.10 15.15
CA THR A 225 12.32 19.63 15.34
C THR A 225 13.15 19.40 14.07
N LYS A 226 14.15 20.19 13.93
CA LYS A 226 15.10 19.98 12.81
C LYS A 226 15.65 18.56 12.81
N GLU A 227 15.88 18.04 13.93
CA GLU A 227 16.41 16.66 14.02
C GLU A 227 15.40 15.64 13.46
N GLN A 228 14.13 15.86 13.82
CA GLN A 228 13.10 14.93 13.29
C GLN A 228 13.04 15.00 11.76
N TYR A 229 13.07 16.15 11.27
CA TYR A 229 13.03 16.27 9.79
C TYR A 229 14.28 15.63 9.17
N ALA A 230 15.46 15.92 9.67
CA ALA A 230 16.70 15.32 9.12
C ALA A 230 16.64 13.78 9.18
N GLU A 231 16.16 13.38 10.25
CA GLU A 231 16.02 11.91 10.38
C GLU A 231 15.05 11.34 9.34
N ALA A 232 13.92 11.92 9.20
CA ALA A 232 12.96 11.43 8.19
C ALA A 232 13.58 11.42 6.80
N LEU A 233 14.33 12.45 6.49
CA LEU A 233 14.93 12.54 5.14
C LEU A 233 15.99 11.45 4.96
N LYS A 234 16.81 11.32 5.92
CA LYS A 234 17.82 10.26 5.82
C LYS A 234 17.18 8.88 5.69
N GLY A 235 16.22 8.58 6.58
CA GLY A 235 15.51 7.28 6.47
C GLY A 235 14.90 7.05 5.07
N TYR A 236 14.25 8.07 4.60
CA TYR A 236 13.65 7.93 3.25
C TYR A 236 14.73 7.66 2.20
N GLN A 237 15.86 8.35 2.23
CA GLN A 237 16.93 8.14 1.23
C GLN A 237 17.49 6.71 1.34
N ASP A 238 17.67 6.27 2.57
CA ASP A 238 18.13 4.86 2.74
C ASP A 238 17.13 3.88 2.10
N ALA A 239 15.82 4.15 2.35
CA ALA A 239 14.81 3.22 1.76
C ALA A 239 14.87 3.26 0.22
N VAL A 240 15.05 4.44 -0.31
CA VAL A 240 15.10 4.55 -1.79
C VAL A 240 16.35 3.85 -2.31
N GLU A 241 17.38 4.00 -1.64
CA GLU A 241 18.63 3.35 -2.10
C GLU A 241 18.50 1.82 -2.07
N GLU A 242 17.79 1.29 -1.13
CA GLU A 242 17.64 -0.18 -1.02
C GLU A 242 16.79 -0.74 -2.16
N THR A 243 16.10 0.15 -2.87
CA THR A 243 15.20 -0.41 -3.89
C THR A 243 15.84 -0.26 -5.28
N LYS A 244 17.08 0.18 -5.45
CA LYS A 244 17.70 0.40 -6.79
C LYS A 244 17.98 -0.94 -7.46
N SER A 245 17.72 -0.85 -8.72
CA SER A 245 17.96 -2.06 -9.55
C SER A 245 18.25 -1.62 -11.00
N HIS A 246 19.40 -2.26 -11.49
CA HIS A 246 19.76 -1.93 -12.90
C HIS A 246 18.59 -2.24 -13.85
N ASP A 247 17.94 -3.33 -13.65
CA ASP A 247 16.82 -3.71 -14.54
C ASP A 247 15.65 -2.72 -14.41
N ARG A 248 15.42 -2.24 -13.23
CA ARG A 248 14.32 -1.25 -13.08
C ARG A 248 14.70 0.08 -13.75
N ASP A 249 16.00 0.49 -13.65
CA ASP A 249 16.41 1.73 -14.33
C ASP A 249 16.26 1.60 -15.86
N GLU A 250 16.66 0.49 -16.29
CA GLU A 250 16.48 0.24 -17.74
C GLU A 250 15.00 0.27 -18.14
N ALA A 251 14.15 -0.47 -17.33
CA ALA A 251 12.70 -0.46 -17.64
C ALA A 251 12.14 0.96 -17.66
N LYS A 252 12.50 1.78 -16.72
CA LYS A 252 12.00 3.17 -16.66
C LYS A 252 12.39 3.94 -17.93
N SER A 253 13.61 3.71 -18.47
CA SER A 253 14.07 4.42 -19.68
C SER A 253 13.26 3.98 -20.92
N LEU A 254 12.73 2.84 -20.91
CA LEU A 254 11.98 2.35 -22.09
C LEU A 254 10.53 2.86 -22.04
N LEU A 255 9.92 3.15 -20.86
CA LEU A 255 8.52 3.63 -20.69
C LEU A 255 8.44 5.14 -20.95
N LEU A 256 9.54 5.91 -20.97
CA LEU A 256 9.57 7.37 -21.23
C LEU A 256 9.79 7.63 -22.72
N HIS A 257 9.77 6.58 -23.61
CA HIS A 257 9.80 6.76 -25.09
C HIS A 257 8.62 6.04 -25.73
#